data_AF-A0AA48KKP6-F1
#
_entry.id   AF-A0AA48KKP6-F1
#
_cell.length_a   1.000
_cell.length_b   1.000
_cell.length_c   1.000
_cell.angle_alpha   90.00
_cell.angle_beta   90.00
_cell.angle_gamma   90.00
#
_symmetry.space_group_name_H-M   'P 1'
#
loop_
_entity.id
_entity.type
_entity.pdbx_description
1 polymer ?
#
loop_
_entity_poly.entity_id
_entity_poly.type
_entity_poly.pdbx_seq_one_letter_code
_entity_poly.pdbx_strand_id
1 'polypeptide(L)'
;MSIMLVFTAIGHFAFTKGMSMMIPKFIPYKETFVHLTGIFEIILAIGLLVPRVKHISGWALIIFLILMLPANIVAALNKVDYQNATLDGNGLSYLWFRIPLQLLFIIWTYMSTIKI
;
A
#
# COMPACT_ATOMS: atom_id res chain seq x y z
N MET A 1 11.42 -8.17 0.04
CA MET A 1 10.79 -6.83 0.12
C MET A 1 10.73 -6.14 -1.22
N SER A 2 11.84 -5.87 -1.92
CA SER A 2 11.79 -5.20 -3.24
C SER A 2 10.93 -5.91 -4.29
N ILE A 3 11.00 -7.25 -4.40
CA ILE A 3 10.15 -8.03 -5.34
C ILE A 3 8.65 -7.88 -5.00
N MET A 4 8.31 -7.88 -3.72
CA MET A 4 6.94 -7.71 -3.25
C MET A 4 6.42 -6.30 -3.57
N LEU A 5 7.25 -5.27 -3.39
CA LEU A 5 6.90 -3.88 -3.71
C LEU A 5 6.70 -3.66 -5.21
N VAL A 6 7.50 -4.30 -6.05
CA VAL A 6 7.29 -4.25 -7.50
C VAL A 6 5.97 -4.95 -7.86
N PHE A 7 5.65 -6.06 -7.21
CA PHE A 7 4.38 -6.74 -7.42
C PHE A 7 3.17 -5.90 -6.98
N THR A 8 3.24 -5.23 -5.82
CA THR A 8 2.18 -4.30 -5.38
C THR A 8 2.09 -3.07 -6.27
N ALA A 9 3.21 -2.56 -6.78
CA ALA A 9 3.23 -1.45 -7.73
C ALA A 9 2.51 -1.82 -9.03
N ILE A 10 2.75 -3.01 -9.58
CA ILE A 10 2.01 -3.52 -10.74
C ILE A 10 0.51 -3.59 -10.44
N GLY A 11 0.14 -4.02 -9.24
CA GLY A 11 -1.25 -4.00 -8.77
C GLY A 11 -1.89 -2.60 -8.79
N HIS A 12 -1.14 -1.55 -8.47
CA HIS A 12 -1.62 -0.17 -8.53
C HIS A 12 -1.99 0.28 -9.95
N PHE A 13 -1.23 -0.16 -10.96
CA PHE A 13 -1.51 0.13 -12.37
C PHE A 13 -2.61 -0.77 -12.96
N ALA A 14 -2.70 -2.02 -12.50
CA ALA A 14 -3.70 -2.98 -12.98
C ALA A 14 -5.10 -2.72 -12.38
N PHE A 15 -5.19 -2.36 -11.09
CA PHE A 15 -6.45 -2.19 -10.36
C PHE A 15 -6.72 -0.73 -9.97
N THR A 16 -6.24 0.23 -10.79
CA THR A 16 -6.34 1.66 -10.48
C THR A 16 -7.77 2.12 -10.18
N LYS A 17 -8.75 1.64 -10.96
CA LYS A 17 -10.17 1.97 -10.76
C LYS A 17 -10.74 1.40 -9.45
N GLY A 18 -10.34 0.19 -9.06
CA GLY A 18 -10.78 -0.40 -7.79
C GLY A 18 -10.15 0.29 -6.59
N MET A 19 -8.87 0.61 -6.68
CA MET A 19 -8.14 1.29 -5.61
C MET A 19 -8.50 2.77 -5.47
N SER A 20 -8.89 3.44 -6.56
CA SER A 20 -9.37 4.83 -6.48
C SER A 20 -10.68 4.95 -5.68
N MET A 21 -11.51 3.90 -5.64
CA MET A 21 -12.71 3.87 -4.79
C MET A 21 -12.42 3.71 -3.30
N MET A 22 -11.24 3.19 -2.94
CA MET A 22 -10.78 3.09 -1.55
C MET A 22 -10.42 4.47 -0.98
N ILE A 23 -10.09 5.43 -1.85
CA ILE A 23 -9.67 6.76 -1.45
C ILE A 23 -10.90 7.59 -1.03
N PRO A 24 -10.88 8.25 0.14
CA PRO A 24 -11.97 9.08 0.62
C PRO A 24 -12.42 10.13 -0.41
N LYS A 25 -13.71 10.46 -0.41
CA LYS A 25 -14.30 11.45 -1.35
C LYS A 25 -13.68 12.84 -1.27
N PHE A 26 -12.99 13.17 -0.18
CA PHE A 26 -12.33 14.47 0.02
C PHE A 26 -11.04 14.66 -0.80
N ILE A 27 -10.46 13.59 -1.38
CA ILE A 27 -9.26 13.69 -2.20
C ILE A 27 -9.65 13.82 -3.68
N PRO A 28 -9.37 14.96 -4.34
CA PRO A 28 -9.54 15.09 -5.78
C PRO A 28 -8.48 14.27 -6.53
N TYR A 29 -8.79 13.82 -7.76
CA TYR A 29 -7.86 13.05 -8.62
C TYR A 29 -7.36 11.72 -8.03
N LYS A 30 -8.30 10.90 -7.53
CA LYS A 30 -8.03 9.62 -6.86
C LYS A 30 -7.18 8.65 -7.71
N GLU A 31 -7.46 8.55 -9.02
CA GLU A 31 -6.71 7.66 -9.92
C GLU A 31 -5.25 8.10 -10.06
N THR A 32 -5.01 9.40 -10.21
CA THR A 32 -3.65 9.96 -10.25
C THR A 32 -2.90 9.68 -8.96
N PHE A 33 -3.59 9.75 -7.82
CA PHE A 33 -2.99 9.44 -6.52
C PHE A 33 -2.56 7.96 -6.43
N VAL A 34 -3.37 7.03 -6.93
CA VAL A 34 -3.02 5.59 -7.00
C VAL A 34 -1.80 5.35 -7.91
N HIS A 35 -1.71 6.06 -9.04
CA HIS A 35 -0.53 5.97 -9.90
C HIS A 35 0.72 6.52 -9.21
N LEU A 36 0.60 7.65 -8.50
CA LEU A 36 1.71 8.22 -7.73
C LEU A 36 2.18 7.25 -6.64
N THR A 37 1.27 6.61 -5.90
CA THR A 37 1.65 5.64 -4.86
C THR A 37 2.36 4.42 -5.46
N GLY A 38 1.92 3.94 -6.64
CA GLY A 38 2.63 2.89 -7.38
C GLY A 38 4.05 3.29 -7.81
N ILE A 39 4.26 4.52 -8.27
CA ILE A 39 5.59 5.06 -8.59
C ILE A 39 6.46 5.14 -7.33
N PHE A 40 5.89 5.62 -6.21
CA PHE A 40 6.59 5.67 -4.93
C PHE A 40 7.04 4.28 -4.46
N GLU A 41 6.21 3.25 -4.61
CA GLU A 41 6.61 1.87 -4.28
C GLU A 41 7.80 1.39 -5.10
N ILE A 42 7.87 1.72 -6.40
CA ILE A 42 9.02 1.39 -7.25
C ILE A 42 10.28 2.12 -6.78
N ILE A 43 10.18 3.41 -6.46
CA ILE A 43 11.31 4.20 -5.95
C ILE A 43 11.81 3.62 -4.62
N LEU A 44 10.89 3.24 -3.72
CA LEU A 44 11.25 2.60 -2.45
C LEU A 44 11.87 1.21 -2.67
N ALA A 45 11.37 0.43 -3.63
CA ALA A 45 11.92 -0.88 -3.98
C ALA A 45 13.37 -0.78 -4.48
N ILE A 46 13.66 0.23 -5.31
CA ILE A 46 15.01 0.55 -5.80
C ILE A 46 15.87 1.07 -4.65
N GLY A 47 15.35 1.96 -3.82
CA GLY A 47 16.06 2.49 -2.66
C GLY A 47 16.44 1.41 -1.64
N LEU A 48 15.63 0.37 -1.48
CA LEU A 48 15.96 -0.79 -0.65
C LEU A 48 17.15 -1.62 -1.18
N LEU A 49 17.42 -1.58 -2.50
CA LEU A 49 18.56 -2.26 -3.12
C LEU A 49 19.87 -1.48 -2.93
N VAL A 50 19.79 -0.18 -2.68
CA VAL A 50 20.96 0.69 -2.53
C VAL A 50 21.32 0.80 -1.04
N PRO A 51 22.46 0.25 -0.58
CA PRO A 51 22.81 0.18 0.85
C PRO A 51 22.81 1.56 1.54
N ARG A 52 23.19 2.61 0.80
CA ARG A 52 23.32 3.99 1.31
C ARG A 52 21.97 4.64 1.63
N VAL A 53 20.89 4.26 0.95
CA VAL A 53 19.53 4.81 1.17
C VAL A 53 18.56 3.79 1.75
N LYS A 54 19.00 2.54 1.93
CA LYS A 54 18.21 1.43 2.48
C LYS A 54 17.49 1.78 3.79
N HIS A 55 18.15 2.44 4.73
CA HIS A 55 17.54 2.89 5.99
C HIS A 55 16.43 3.93 5.76
N ILE A 56 16.67 4.90 4.88
CA ILE A 56 15.71 5.97 4.56
C ILE A 56 14.50 5.35 3.86
N SER A 57 14.72 4.46 2.88
CA SER A 57 13.66 3.74 2.19
C SER A 57 12.87 2.82 3.11
N GLY A 58 13.52 2.19 4.09
CA GLY A 58 12.86 1.39 5.13
C GLY A 58 11.90 2.22 5.98
N TRP A 59 12.36 3.36 6.51
CA TRP A 59 11.51 4.29 7.27
C TRP A 59 10.38 4.87 6.41
N ALA A 60 10.67 5.30 5.19
CA ALA A 60 9.68 5.84 4.27
C ALA A 60 8.60 4.79 3.93
N LEU A 61 8.99 3.52 3.76
CA LEU A 61 8.04 2.43 3.52
C LEU A 61 7.14 2.15 4.74
N ILE A 62 7.69 2.19 5.95
CA ILE A 62 6.89 2.03 7.18
C ILE A 62 5.86 3.15 7.29
N ILE A 63 6.28 4.41 7.09
CA ILE A 63 5.38 5.57 7.11
C ILE A 63 4.30 5.42 6.03
N PHE A 64 4.69 5.01 4.83
CA PHE A 64 3.76 4.77 3.72
C PHE A 64 2.70 3.71 4.04
N LEU A 65 3.11 2.58 4.62
CA LEU A 65 2.17 1.54 5.06
C LEU A 65 1.20 2.07 6.12
N ILE A 66 1.70 2.82 7.11
CA ILE A 66 0.85 3.43 8.15
C ILE A 66 -0.17 4.41 7.51
N LEU A 67 0.26 5.22 6.54
CA LEU A 67 -0.60 6.16 5.83
C LEU A 67 -1.69 5.47 5.00
N MET A 68 -1.46 4.24 4.55
CA MET A 68 -2.44 3.44 3.81
C MET A 68 -3.54 2.84 4.68
N LEU A 69 -3.32 2.65 6.00
CA LEU A 69 -4.35 2.13 6.92
C LEU A 69 -5.69 2.89 6.86
N PRO A 70 -5.75 4.23 6.95
CA PRO A 70 -7.01 4.95 6.88
C PRO A 70 -7.74 4.72 5.55
N ALA A 71 -7.02 4.67 4.42
CA ALA A 71 -7.63 4.33 3.13
C ALA A 71 -8.23 2.91 3.13
N ASN A 72 -7.56 1.97 3.79
CA ASN A 72 -8.01 0.58 3.91
C ASN A 72 -9.24 0.45 4.83
N ILE A 73 -9.28 1.22 5.92
CA ILE A 73 -10.43 1.31 6.82
C ILE A 73 -11.64 1.87 6.08
N VAL A 74 -11.47 2.96 5.33
CA VAL A 74 -12.54 3.58 4.53
C VAL A 74 -13.04 2.61 3.46
N ALA A 75 -12.14 1.88 2.80
CA ALA A 75 -12.52 0.84 1.84
C ALA A 75 -13.37 -0.26 2.48
N ALA A 76 -12.95 -0.76 3.65
CA ALA A 76 -13.66 -1.81 4.37
C ALA A 76 -15.04 -1.32 4.86
N LEU A 77 -15.14 -0.08 5.36
CA LEU A 77 -16.40 0.53 5.76
C LEU A 77 -17.38 0.68 4.58
N ASN A 78 -16.86 1.06 3.41
CA ASN A 78 -17.66 1.21 2.19
C ASN A 78 -17.83 -0.11 1.40
N LYS A 79 -17.37 -1.25 1.93
CA LYS A 79 -17.40 -2.57 1.27
C LYS A 79 -16.86 -2.53 -0.18
N VAL A 80 -15.80 -1.75 -0.41
CA VAL A 80 -15.22 -1.59 -1.74
C VAL A 80 -14.52 -2.89 -2.14
N ASP A 81 -15.00 -3.51 -3.22
CA ASP A 81 -14.30 -4.57 -3.93
C ASP A 81 -13.37 -3.94 -4.97
N TYR A 82 -12.07 -3.94 -4.69
CA TYR A 82 -11.06 -3.40 -5.57
C TYR A 82 -10.78 -4.29 -6.80
N GLN A 83 -11.15 -5.57 -6.78
CA GLN A 83 -10.95 -6.49 -7.92
C GLN A 83 -12.04 -6.33 -8.96
N ASN A 84 -13.29 -6.24 -8.53
CA ASN A 84 -14.45 -6.11 -9.43
C ASN A 84 -14.90 -4.66 -9.65
N ALA A 85 -14.29 -3.70 -8.95
CA ALA A 85 -14.72 -2.31 -8.92
C ALA A 85 -16.20 -2.14 -8.52
N THR A 86 -16.69 -2.98 -7.60
CA THR A 86 -18.06 -2.97 -7.07
C THR A 86 -18.08 -2.69 -5.57
N LEU A 87 -19.26 -2.48 -4.99
CA LEU A 87 -19.46 -2.20 -3.55
C LEU A 87 -19.93 -3.45 -2.77
N ASP A 88 -19.61 -4.65 -3.29
CA ASP A 88 -19.99 -5.96 -2.72
C ASP A 88 -18.82 -6.69 -2.03
N GLY A 89 -17.79 -5.95 -1.63
CA GLY A 89 -16.60 -6.53 -0.99
C GLY A 89 -16.88 -7.09 0.41
N ASN A 90 -15.95 -7.93 0.89
CA ASN A 90 -15.98 -8.63 2.19
C ASN A 90 -16.00 -7.69 3.44
N GLY A 91 -16.13 -6.38 3.27
CA GLY A 91 -16.30 -5.40 4.34
C GLY A 91 -15.19 -5.44 5.39
N LEU A 92 -15.58 -5.43 6.66
CA LEU A 92 -14.67 -5.43 7.82
C LEU A 92 -13.80 -6.70 7.94
N SER A 93 -14.22 -7.84 7.38
CA SER A 93 -13.45 -9.08 7.41
C SER A 93 -12.13 -8.97 6.64
N TYR A 94 -12.10 -8.15 5.59
CA TYR A 94 -10.87 -7.84 4.85
C TYR A 94 -9.84 -7.11 5.71
N LEU A 95 -10.30 -6.20 6.58
CA LEU A 95 -9.44 -5.41 7.45
C LEU A 95 -8.75 -6.29 8.50
N TRP A 96 -9.45 -7.31 9.00
CA TRP A 96 -8.92 -8.31 9.94
C TRP A 96 -7.77 -9.12 9.37
N PHE A 97 -7.76 -9.42 8.08
CA PHE A 97 -6.62 -10.06 7.43
C PHE A 97 -5.49 -9.07 7.13
N ARG A 98 -5.85 -7.85 6.73
CA ARG A 98 -4.91 -6.86 6.23
C ARG A 98 -4.07 -6.22 7.33
N ILE A 99 -4.64 -5.92 8.50
CA ILE A 99 -3.90 -5.30 9.61
C ILE A 99 -2.76 -6.21 10.11
N PRO A 100 -2.97 -7.51 10.40
CA PRO A 100 -1.88 -8.42 10.77
C PRO A 100 -0.81 -8.55 9.68
N LEU A 101 -1.23 -8.66 8.42
CA LEU A 101 -0.30 -8.74 7.28
C LEU A 101 0.52 -7.46 7.14
N GLN A 102 -0.10 -6.30 7.35
CA GLN A 102 0.58 -5.02 7.29
C GLN A 102 1.59 -4.86 8.43
N LEU A 103 1.24 -5.27 9.65
CA LEU A 103 2.18 -5.30 10.78
C LEU A 103 3.35 -6.22 10.50
N LEU A 104 3.12 -7.40 9.89
CA LEU A 104 4.17 -8.29 9.46
C LEU A 104 5.13 -7.59 8.48
N PHE A 105 4.60 -6.86 7.49
CA PHE A 105 5.44 -6.11 6.55
C PHE A 105 6.21 -4.96 7.20
N ILE A 106 5.62 -4.26 8.18
CA ILE A 106 6.33 -3.20 8.94
C ILE A 106 7.49 -3.81 9.73
N ILE A 107 7.24 -4.87 10.50
CA ILE A 107 8.26 -5.56 11.29
C ILE A 107 9.36 -6.12 10.38
N TRP A 108 8.97 -6.76 9.28
CA TRP A 108 9.92 -7.31 8.33
C TRP A 108 10.78 -6.22 7.68
N THR A 109 10.16 -5.10 7.28
CA THR A 109 10.88 -3.96 6.72
C THR A 109 11.87 -3.43 7.75
N TYR A 110 11.44 -3.22 8.99
CA TYR A 110 12.30 -2.75 10.07
C TYR A 110 13.50 -3.68 10.29
N MET A 111 13.27 -4.99 10.39
CA MET A 111 14.34 -5.96 10.55
C MET A 111 15.28 -6.02 9.34
N SER A 112 14.75 -6.01 8.12
CA SER A 112 15.52 -6.16 6.88
C SER A 112 16.26 -4.88 6.46
N THR A 113 15.98 -3.73 7.06
CA THR A 113 16.53 -2.44 6.61
C THR A 113 17.22 -1.64 7.71
N ILE A 114 16.67 -1.66 8.92
CA ILE A 114 17.14 -0.82 10.02
C ILE A 114 18.01 -1.61 11.02
N LYS A 115 17.70 -2.89 11.23
CA LYS A 115 18.40 -3.73 12.21
C LYS A 115 19.54 -4.56 11.61
N ILE A 116 19.88 -4.38 10.33
CA ILE A 116 20.98 -5.08 9.64
C ILE A 116 22.28 -4.28 9.80
#